data_AF-A0A661NFI6-F1
#
_entry.id   AF-A0A661NFI6-F1
#
_cell.length_a   1.000
_cell.length_b   1.000
_cell.length_c   1.000
_cell.angle_alpha   90.00
_cell.angle_beta   90.00
_cell.angle_gamma   90.00
#
_symmetry.space_group_name_H-M   'P 1'
#
loop_
_entity.id
_entity.type
_entity.pdbx_description
1 polymer ?
#
loop_
_entity_poly.entity_id
_entity_poly.type
_entity_poly.pdbx_seq_one_letter_code
_entity_poly.pdbx_strand_id
1 'polypeptide(L)' 'MEWDLAFVYVCLNNRCSYYVTSWDEMRDQGNIGFSCRLLYDPVRDRCHPTPDVGGQTDLKGRLSPRG' A
#
# COMPACT_ATOMS: atom_id res chain seq x y z
N MET A 1 7.75 -12.06 5.92
CA MET A 1 8.23 -12.11 4.53
C MET A 1 9.42 -11.19 4.46
N GLU A 2 10.61 -11.76 4.39
CA GLU A 2 11.84 -11.01 4.15
C GLU A 2 11.99 -10.91 2.62
N TRP A 3 12.09 -9.68 2.12
CA TRP A 3 12.18 -9.44 0.69
C TRP A 3 13.66 -9.31 0.35
N ASP A 4 14.21 -10.23 -0.45
CA ASP A 4 15.58 -10.16 -0.98
C ASP A 4 15.74 -9.03 -2.03
N LEU A 5 15.25 -7.82 -1.72
CA LEU A 5 15.19 -6.69 -2.62
C LEU A 5 15.82 -5.48 -1.94
N ALA A 6 16.79 -4.86 -2.61
CA ALA A 6 17.44 -3.65 -2.12
C ALA A 6 16.48 -2.45 -2.08
N PHE A 7 15.53 -2.39 -3.02
CA PHE A 7 14.48 -1.38 -3.07
C PHE A 7 13.25 -1.90 -3.81
N VAL A 8 12.11 -1.28 -3.54
CA VAL A 8 10.80 -1.53 -4.17
C VAL A 8 10.11 -0.21 -4.43
N TYR A 9 9.14 -0.21 -5.34
CA TYR A 9 8.33 0.98 -5.63
C TYR A 9 6.92 0.79 -5.08
N VAL A 10 6.40 1.79 -4.36
CA VAL A 10 5.03 1.76 -3.82
C VAL A 10 4.21 2.88 -4.44
N CYS A 11 3.01 2.53 -4.93
CA CYS A 11 2.08 3.52 -5.48
C CYS A 11 1.35 4.28 -4.37
N LEU A 12 1.69 5.56 -4.19
CA LEU A 12 1.07 6.46 -3.19
C LEU A 12 -0.11 7.28 -3.75
N ASN A 13 -0.72 6.83 -4.85
CA ASN A 13 -1.90 7.47 -5.42
C ASN A 13 -3.17 7.02 -4.66
N ASN A 14 -3.69 7.90 -3.80
CA ASN A 14 -4.91 7.65 -3.03
C ASN A 14 -6.19 7.55 -3.87
N ARG A 15 -6.11 7.81 -5.18
CA ARG A 15 -7.23 7.66 -6.14
C ARG A 15 -7.10 6.39 -6.98
N CYS A 16 -6.06 5.59 -6.79
CA CYS A 16 -5.91 4.33 -7.50
C CYS A 16 -7.04 3.38 -7.11
N SER A 17 -7.72 2.78 -8.08
CA SER A 17 -8.84 1.85 -7.84
C SER A 17 -8.43 0.72 -6.92
N TYR A 18 -7.26 0.11 -7.14
CA TYR A 18 -6.71 -0.94 -6.28
C TYR A 18 -6.66 -0.54 -4.80
N TYR A 19 -6.19 0.68 -4.52
CA TYR A 19 -6.12 1.20 -3.16
C TYR A 19 -7.52 1.43 -2.59
N VAL A 20 -8.40 2.09 -3.34
CA VAL A 20 -9.75 2.45 -2.89
C VAL A 20 -10.59 1.20 -2.61
N THR A 21 -10.61 0.22 -3.52
CA THR A 21 -11.42 -1.00 -3.36
C THR A 21 -10.89 -1.89 -2.25
N SER A 22 -9.57 -1.90 -2.01
CA SER A 22 -8.99 -2.71 -0.95
C SER A 22 -9.50 -2.34 0.46
N TRP A 23 -9.97 -1.10 0.67
CA TRP A 23 -10.60 -0.72 1.93
C TRP A 23 -11.88 -1.50 2.21
N ASP A 24 -12.74 -1.61 1.20
CA ASP A 24 -13.98 -2.35 1.30
C ASP A 24 -13.69 -3.85 1.44
N GLU A 25 -12.77 -4.39 0.64
CA GLU A 25 -12.36 -5.80 0.72
C GLU A 25 -11.81 -6.17 2.10
N MET A 26 -10.94 -5.32 2.67
CA MET A 26 -10.39 -5.56 4.01
C MET A 26 -11.46 -5.43 5.09
N ARG A 27 -12.37 -4.45 4.98
CA ARG A 27 -13.51 -4.32 5.90
C ARG A 27 -14.38 -5.57 5.88
N ASP A 28 -14.72 -6.07 4.70
CA ASP A 28 -15.59 -7.23 4.53
C ASP A 28 -14.95 -8.53 5.07
N GLN A 29 -13.62 -8.58 5.14
CA GLN A 29 -12.85 -9.65 5.79
C GLN A 29 -12.68 -9.47 7.32
N GLY A 30 -13.18 -8.38 7.90
CA GLY A 30 -13.01 -8.05 9.32
C GLY A 30 -11.70 -7.31 9.65
N ASN A 31 -10.89 -6.97 8.65
CA ASN A 31 -9.65 -6.21 8.80
C ASN A 31 -9.93 -4.70 8.74
N ILE A 32 -10.77 -4.21 9.65
CA ILE A 32 -11.17 -2.80 9.69
C ILE A 32 -9.94 -1.92 9.93
N GLY A 33 -9.79 -0.85 9.14
CA GLY A 33 -8.65 0.07 9.24
C GLY A 33 -7.40 -0.36 8.46
N PHE A 34 -7.52 -1.42 7.65
CA PHE A 34 -6.48 -1.87 6.72
C PHE A 34 -6.89 -1.63 5.28
N SER A 35 -5.89 -1.42 4.44
CA SER A 35 -5.99 -1.44 2.97
C SER A 35 -4.72 -2.03 2.37
N CYS A 36 -4.67 -2.14 1.05
CA CYS A 36 -3.50 -2.59 0.31
C CYS A 36 -3.03 -1.52 -0.68
N ARG A 37 -1.73 -1.29 -0.72
CA ARG A 37 -1.05 -0.51 -1.77
C ARG A 37 -0.44 -1.46 -2.78
N LEU A 38 -0.29 -0.98 -4.01
CA LEU A 38 0.44 -1.69 -5.05
C LEU A 38 1.94 -1.48 -4.83
N LEU A 39 2.66 -2.57 -4.60
CA LEU A 39 4.11 -2.64 -4.60
C LEU A 39 4.58 -3.24 -5.93
N TYR A 40 5.56 -2.62 -6.58
CA TYR A 40 6.23 -3.15 -7.77
C TYR A 40 7.65 -3.60 -7.43
N ASP A 41 7.94 -4.87 -7.68
CA ASP A 41 9.25 -5.51 -7.62
C ASP A 41 9.90 -5.41 -9.01
N PRO A 42 10.94 -4.56 -9.18
CA PRO A 42 11.61 -4.38 -10.46
C PRO A 42 12.54 -5.55 -10.85
N VAL A 43 12.98 -6.37 -9.87
CA VAL A 43 13.87 -7.52 -10.13
C VAL A 43 13.09 -8.67 -10.74
N ARG A 44 11.86 -8.89 -10.26
CA ARG A 44 10.98 -9.96 -10.73
C ARG A 44 9.96 -9.52 -11.77
N ASP A 45 9.88 -8.21 -12.05
CA ASP A 45 8.88 -7.57 -12.92
C ASP A 45 7.44 -7.97 -12.51
N ARG A 46 7.13 -7.78 -11.23
CA ARG A 46 5.85 -8.22 -10.64
C ARG A 46 5.28 -7.21 -9.66
N CYS A 47 3.95 -7.21 -9.59
CA CYS A 47 3.21 -6.45 -8.58
C CYS A 47 2.79 -7.34 -7.42
N HIS A 48 2.83 -6.78 -6.22
CA HIS A 48 2.41 -7.42 -4.97
C HIS A 48 1.53 -6.45 -4.15
N PRO A 49 0.57 -6.97 -3.36
CA PRO A 49 -0.06 -6.18 -2.30
C PRO A 49 0.97 -5.88 -1.21
N THR A 50 0.97 -4.66 -0.70
CA THR A 50 1.60 -4.32 0.59
C THR A 50 0.54 -3.70 1.52
N PRO A 51 0.45 -4.15 2.78
CA PRO A 51 -0.56 -3.63 3.70
C PRO A 51 -0.29 -2.16 4.04
N ASP A 52 -1.34 -1.36 4.08
CA ASP A 52 -1.36 0.02 4.57
C ASP A 52 -2.33 0.08 5.75
N VAL A 53 -1.83 0.60 6.86
CA VAL A 53 -2.52 0.64 8.15
C VAL A 53 -2.75 2.09 8.57
N GLY A 54 -3.96 2.38 9.02
CA GLY A 54 -4.35 3.75 9.39
C GLY A 54 -5.10 4.46 8.27
N GLY A 55 -5.55 5.70 8.48
CA GLY A 55 -6.42 6.42 7.54
C GLY A 55 -5.83 6.55 6.14
N GLN A 56 -6.68 6.89 5.15
CA GLN A 56 -6.32 6.95 3.72
C GLN A 56 -5.07 7.80 3.38
N THR A 57 -4.58 8.59 4.33
CA THR A 57 -3.47 9.54 4.20
C THR A 57 -2.16 9.10 4.85
N ASP A 58 -2.15 8.02 5.63
CA ASP A 58 -1.14 7.85 6.68
C ASP A 58 0.27 7.56 6.15
N LEU A 59 0.40 6.72 5.12
CA LEU A 59 1.70 6.44 4.51
C LEU A 59 2.28 7.68 3.77
N LYS A 60 1.41 8.43 3.08
CA LYS A 60 1.80 9.67 2.38
C LYS A 60 2.14 10.78 3.37
N GLY A 61 1.41 10.89 4.48
CA GLY A 61 1.66 11.84 5.57
C GLY A 61 2.96 11.56 6.31
N ARG A 62 3.32 10.29 6.51
CA ARG A 62 4.60 9.89 7.12
C ARG A 62 5.81 10.18 6.23
N LEU A 63 5.66 10.08 4.92
CA LEU A 63 6.74 10.30 3.94
C LEU A 63 6.84 11.74 3.45
N SER A 64 5.81 12.56 3.65
CA SER A 64 5.91 14.00 3.37
C SER A 64 6.94 14.62 4.31
N PRO A 65 7.92 15.39 3.82
CA PRO A 65 8.77 16.19 4.70
C PRO A 65 7.87 17.03 5.59
N ARG A 66 8.06 16.96 6.91
CA ARG A 66 7.42 17.93 7.80
C ARG A 66 7.99 19.30 7.40
N GLY A 67 7.13 20.15 6.84
CA GLY A 67 7.44 21.56 6.65
C GLY A 67 7.65 22.25 7.99
#